data_AF-A0ABD3Q0M6-F1
#
_entry.id   AF-A0ABD3Q0M6-F1
#
_cell.length_a   1.000
_cell.length_b   1.000
_cell.length_c   1.000
_cell.angle_alpha   90.00
_cell.angle_beta   90.00
_cell.angle_gamma   90.00
#
_symmetry.space_group_name_H-M   'P 1'
#
loop_
_entity.id
_entity.type
_entity.pdbx_description
1 polymer ?
#
loop_
_entity_poly.entity_id
_entity_poly.type
_entity_poly.pdbx_seq_one_letter_code
_entity_poly.pdbx_strand_id
1 'polypeptide(L)'
;MDVSKQPKHPEPAFHGEDESFIATATAVATPRPPEARAFVEVVAPATLPEGYTFEAQADGQPFTVTVPMGGVEEGLKFQVPVPSVLLAQVMTRLKLTWSAQEGGNAAQASSTFRILAFLWIAFIGLQVIQQVLKVLSLNYEVEHGEPNVTGAFMVLLLNLVVMAFSILFLVITCNTRRHIREKYQIPEQQCHGCEDCCCTYWCTCCTISQMARHTGDYANHGSRWCSETGLPPSASSETELSTSVPSIV
;
A
#
# COMPACT_ATOMS: atom_id res chain seq x y z
N MET A 1 17.90 57.95 -7.05
CA MET A 1 17.62 56.50 -6.91
C MET A 1 16.34 56.40 -6.13
N ASP A 2 15.23 56.29 -6.87
CA ASP A 2 13.87 56.42 -6.35
C ASP A 2 13.32 55.01 -6.09
N VAL A 3 13.09 54.69 -4.82
CA VAL A 3 12.68 53.36 -4.36
C VAL A 3 11.16 53.29 -4.44
N SER A 4 10.67 52.74 -5.54
CA SER A 4 9.24 52.48 -5.78
C SER A 4 8.68 51.52 -4.71
N LYS A 5 7.67 52.01 -3.97
CA LYS A 5 6.86 51.23 -3.02
C LYS A 5 5.96 50.25 -3.80
N GLN A 6 6.12 48.96 -3.54
CA GLN A 6 5.14 47.95 -3.97
C GLN A 6 3.86 48.01 -3.12
N PRO A 7 2.68 47.80 -3.72
CA PRO A 7 1.41 47.75 -3.01
C PRO A 7 1.26 46.44 -2.22
N LYS A 8 0.81 46.59 -0.97
CA LYS A 8 0.55 45.50 -0.01
C LYS A 8 -0.74 44.77 -0.42
N HIS A 9 -0.62 43.50 -0.80
CA HIS A 9 -1.77 42.65 -1.12
C HIS A 9 -2.54 42.29 0.16
N PRO A 10 -3.88 42.38 0.20
CA PRO A 10 -4.64 41.97 1.38
C PRO A 10 -4.61 40.44 1.53
N GLU A 11 -4.29 40.02 2.75
CA GLU A 11 -4.25 38.65 3.24
C GLU A 11 -5.70 38.18 3.51
N PRO A 12 -6.16 37.05 2.92
CA PRO A 12 -7.50 36.54 3.20
C PRO A 12 -7.54 35.91 4.60
N ALA A 13 -8.44 36.43 5.44
CA ALA A 13 -8.77 35.84 6.73
C ALA A 13 -9.53 34.53 6.51
N PHE A 14 -8.87 33.39 6.79
CA PHE A 14 -9.48 32.07 6.77
C PHE A 14 -9.91 31.70 8.19
N HIS A 15 -11.18 31.94 8.53
CA HIS A 15 -11.83 31.33 9.69
C HIS A 15 -12.49 30.02 9.21
N GLY A 16 -11.80 28.90 9.44
CA GLY A 16 -12.38 27.56 9.29
C GLY A 16 -12.72 27.02 10.66
N GLU A 17 -14.00 26.83 10.92
CA GLU A 17 -14.50 26.05 12.05
C GLU A 17 -14.22 24.56 11.74
N ASP A 18 -13.50 23.88 12.63
CA ASP A 18 -13.14 22.46 12.51
C ASP A 18 -14.37 21.57 12.72
N GLU A 19 -15.26 21.50 11.72
CA GLU A 19 -16.22 20.39 11.62
C GLU A 19 -15.52 19.22 10.93
N SER A 20 -15.09 18.24 11.73
CA SER A 20 -14.53 16.99 11.24
C SER A 20 -15.63 16.16 10.55
N PHE A 21 -15.72 16.28 9.22
CA PHE A 21 -16.62 15.47 8.41
C PHE A 21 -16.13 14.02 8.37
N ILE A 22 -16.78 13.14 9.13
CA ILE A 22 -16.61 11.68 9.01
C ILE A 22 -17.47 11.18 7.85
N ALA A 23 -16.84 10.83 6.74
CA ALA A 23 -17.52 10.23 5.59
C ALA A 23 -18.08 8.84 5.96
N THR A 24 -19.40 8.66 5.84
CA THR A 24 -20.07 7.40 6.15
C THR A 24 -20.18 6.52 4.89
N ALA A 25 -19.48 5.40 4.86
CA ALA A 25 -19.59 4.42 3.78
C ALA A 25 -20.90 3.62 3.91
N THR A 26 -21.79 3.71 2.92
CA THR A 26 -23.04 2.93 2.89
C THR A 26 -22.84 1.65 2.07
N ALA A 27 -22.82 0.50 2.75
CA ALA A 27 -22.76 -0.80 2.10
C ALA A 27 -24.11 -1.18 1.49
N VAL A 28 -24.25 -1.11 0.16
CA VAL A 28 -25.42 -1.64 -0.56
C VAL A 28 -25.27 -3.15 -0.69
N ALA A 29 -26.11 -3.90 0.03
CA ALA A 29 -26.15 -5.35 0.01
C ALA A 29 -27.02 -5.87 -1.15
N THR A 30 -26.39 -6.31 -2.22
CA THR A 30 -27.00 -7.23 -3.20
C THR A 30 -26.64 -8.67 -2.79
N PRO A 31 -27.56 -9.64 -2.83
CA PRO A 31 -27.26 -11.02 -2.44
C PRO A 31 -26.42 -11.67 -3.54
N ARG A 32 -25.09 -11.70 -3.33
CA ARG A 32 -24.13 -12.55 -4.04
C ARG A 32 -23.40 -13.45 -3.04
N PRO A 33 -22.86 -14.59 -3.50
CA PRO A 33 -22.14 -15.52 -2.63
C PRO A 33 -20.99 -14.81 -1.88
N PRO A 34 -20.58 -15.31 -0.71
CA PRO A 34 -19.60 -14.64 0.15
C PRO A 34 -18.18 -14.75 -0.45
N GLU A 35 -17.91 -13.95 -1.47
CA GLU A 35 -16.58 -13.60 -1.94
C GLU A 35 -16.07 -12.41 -1.11
N ALA A 36 -15.01 -12.65 -0.35
CA ALA A 36 -14.35 -11.65 0.49
C ALA A 36 -13.93 -10.43 -0.34
N ARG A 37 -14.49 -9.26 -0.01
CA ARG A 37 -14.21 -7.98 -0.68
C ARG A 37 -12.93 -7.38 -0.09
N ALA A 38 -11.98 -7.06 -0.95
CA ALA A 38 -10.67 -6.57 -0.54
C ALA A 38 -10.31 -5.19 -1.12
N PHE A 39 -11.23 -4.54 -1.82
CA PHE A 39 -11.22 -3.08 -1.97
C PHE A 39 -12.22 -2.49 -0.99
N VAL A 40 -11.86 -1.35 -0.40
CA VAL A 40 -12.86 -0.45 0.15
C VAL A 40 -13.32 0.46 -0.99
N GLU A 41 -14.59 0.34 -1.34
CA GLU A 41 -15.24 1.34 -2.18
C GLU A 41 -15.49 2.57 -1.30
N VAL A 42 -14.79 3.65 -1.62
CA VAL A 42 -14.90 4.91 -0.91
C VAL A 42 -15.76 5.83 -1.74
N VAL A 43 -16.78 6.41 -1.11
CA VAL A 43 -17.59 7.47 -1.70
C VAL A 43 -16.92 8.79 -1.35
N ALA A 44 -16.56 9.59 -2.36
CA ALA A 44 -15.97 10.89 -2.14
C ALA A 44 -16.96 11.80 -1.38
N PRO A 45 -16.58 12.37 -0.22
CA PRO A 45 -17.48 13.20 0.59
C PRO A 45 -17.72 14.59 -0.02
N ALA A 46 -16.84 15.02 -0.92
CA ALA A 46 -16.89 16.28 -1.63
C ALA A 46 -16.11 16.13 -2.94
N THR A 47 -16.18 17.14 -3.80
CA THR A 47 -15.27 17.25 -4.94
C THR A 47 -13.88 17.60 -4.43
N LEU A 48 -12.93 16.68 -4.55
CA LEU A 48 -11.59 16.79 -3.98
C LEU A 48 -10.52 16.77 -5.09
N PRO A 49 -9.48 17.62 -4.99
CA PRO A 49 -8.39 17.62 -5.97
C PRO A 49 -7.49 16.38 -5.83
N GLU A 50 -6.79 16.04 -6.91
CA GLU A 50 -5.76 15.01 -6.93
C GLU A 50 -4.78 15.15 -5.74
N GLY A 51 -4.43 14.02 -5.12
CA GLY A 51 -3.45 13.98 -4.03
C GLY A 51 -3.97 14.41 -2.66
N TYR A 52 -5.20 14.93 -2.57
CA TYR A 52 -5.84 15.21 -1.28
C TYR A 52 -5.99 13.94 -0.44
N THR A 53 -5.85 14.04 0.88
CA THR A 53 -6.01 12.89 1.79
C THR A 53 -7.14 13.11 2.77
N PHE A 54 -7.94 12.07 3.02
CA PHE A 54 -9.03 12.11 4.00
C PHE A 54 -9.20 10.75 4.69
N GLU A 55 -9.76 10.79 5.90
CA GLU A 55 -10.10 9.58 6.66
C GLU A 55 -11.43 9.00 6.15
N ALA A 56 -11.42 7.72 5.81
CA ALA A 56 -12.62 6.95 5.50
C ALA A 56 -12.77 5.81 6.52
N GLN A 57 -13.98 5.28 6.68
CA GLN A 57 -14.21 4.09 7.50
C GLN A 57 -14.65 2.90 6.65
N ALA A 58 -14.02 1.76 6.90
CA ALA A 58 -14.44 0.45 6.38
C ALA A 58 -14.64 -0.48 7.57
N ASP A 59 -15.83 -1.09 7.69
CA ASP A 59 -16.14 -2.00 8.79
C ASP A 59 -15.88 -1.41 10.20
N GLY A 60 -16.11 -0.10 10.35
CA GLY A 60 -15.86 0.64 11.60
C GLY A 60 -14.39 0.91 11.92
N GLN A 61 -13.45 0.58 11.01
CA GLN A 61 -12.04 0.90 11.12
C GLN A 61 -11.70 2.13 10.26
N PRO A 62 -11.10 3.18 10.84
CA PRO A 62 -10.63 4.33 10.07
C PRO A 62 -9.40 3.95 9.23
N PHE A 63 -9.30 4.50 8.03
CA PHE A 63 -8.11 4.41 7.19
C PHE A 63 -7.98 5.66 6.31
N THR A 64 -6.75 6.08 6.04
CA THR A 64 -6.47 7.25 5.22
C THR A 64 -6.53 6.91 3.73
N VAL A 65 -7.28 7.70 2.98
CA VAL A 65 -7.48 7.58 1.53
C VAL A 65 -6.81 8.75 0.83
N THR A 66 -6.06 8.47 -0.24
CA THR A 66 -5.52 9.51 -1.13
C THR A 66 -6.36 9.58 -2.40
N VAL A 67 -6.77 10.79 -2.78
CA VAL A 67 -7.53 11.06 -3.99
C VAL A 67 -6.67 10.76 -5.23
N PRO A 68 -7.15 9.95 -6.19
CA PRO A 68 -6.41 9.57 -7.38
C PRO A 68 -6.11 10.75 -8.31
N MET A 69 -5.28 10.49 -9.33
CA MET A 69 -4.95 11.49 -10.35
C MET A 69 -6.21 11.94 -11.10
N GLY A 70 -6.33 13.25 -11.34
CA GLY A 70 -7.52 13.88 -11.93
C GLY A 70 -8.58 14.32 -10.93
N GLY A 71 -8.40 14.07 -9.62
CA GLY A 71 -9.39 14.40 -8.60
C GLY A 71 -10.58 13.46 -8.58
N VAL A 72 -11.54 13.73 -7.70
CA VAL A 72 -12.83 13.01 -7.61
C VAL A 72 -13.95 14.02 -7.41
N GLU A 73 -15.13 13.75 -7.98
CA GLU A 73 -16.34 14.55 -7.74
C GLU A 73 -17.08 14.03 -6.51
N GLU A 74 -17.85 14.89 -5.85
CA GLU A 74 -18.71 14.51 -4.72
C GLU A 74 -19.62 13.32 -5.09
N GLY A 75 -19.69 12.32 -4.22
CA GLY A 75 -20.48 11.11 -4.45
C GLY A 75 -19.84 10.09 -5.41
N LEU A 76 -18.70 10.41 -6.04
CA LEU A 76 -17.99 9.47 -6.89
C LEU A 76 -17.41 8.32 -6.06
N LYS A 77 -17.64 7.10 -6.54
CA LYS A 77 -17.11 5.88 -5.94
C LYS A 77 -15.77 5.54 -6.57
N PHE A 78 -14.74 5.37 -5.74
CA PHE A 78 -13.43 4.93 -6.21
C PHE A 78 -12.84 3.88 -5.27
N GLN A 79 -11.90 3.09 -5.79
CA GLN A 79 -11.34 1.93 -5.09
C GLN A 79 -9.91 2.21 -4.64
N VAL A 80 -9.60 1.88 -3.38
CA VAL A 80 -8.29 2.13 -2.78
C VAL A 80 -7.51 0.83 -2.59
N PRO A 81 -6.27 0.73 -3.14
CA PRO A 81 -5.39 -0.42 -2.91
C PRO A 81 -4.70 -0.38 -1.53
N VAL A 82 -4.95 -1.36 -0.66
CA VAL A 82 -4.02 -1.81 0.42
C VAL A 82 -2.66 -2.24 -0.19
N PRO A 83 -1.56 -1.55 0.12
CA PRO A 83 -0.28 -1.69 -0.60
C PRO A 83 0.35 -3.08 -0.59
N SER A 84 0.20 -3.86 0.49
CA SER A 84 0.97 -5.10 0.65
C SER A 84 0.45 -6.26 -0.20
N VAL A 85 -0.85 -6.30 -0.48
CA VAL A 85 -1.42 -7.28 -1.42
C VAL A 85 -1.05 -6.91 -2.85
N LEU A 86 -0.96 -5.61 -3.14
CA LEU A 86 -0.52 -5.12 -4.45
C LEU A 86 0.92 -5.57 -4.76
N LEU A 87 1.82 -5.58 -3.78
CA LEU A 87 3.16 -6.13 -3.95
C LEU A 87 3.11 -7.62 -4.33
N ALA A 88 2.30 -8.41 -3.64
CA ALA A 88 2.13 -9.83 -3.94
C ALA A 88 1.61 -10.05 -5.37
N GLN A 89 0.64 -9.25 -5.81
CA GLN A 89 0.12 -9.29 -7.19
C GLN A 89 1.18 -8.93 -8.22
N VAL A 90 1.97 -7.88 -7.97
CA VAL A 90 3.09 -7.47 -8.82
C VAL A 90 4.10 -8.61 -8.97
N MET A 91 4.49 -9.24 -7.85
CA MET A 91 5.42 -10.35 -7.86
C MET A 91 4.87 -11.57 -8.62
N THR A 92 3.59 -11.87 -8.46
CA THR A 92 2.94 -12.97 -9.20
C THR A 92 2.85 -12.69 -10.71
N ARG A 93 2.56 -11.46 -11.14
CA ARG A 93 2.61 -11.08 -12.58
C ARG A 93 3.99 -11.31 -13.19
N LEU A 94 5.02 -10.98 -12.43
CA LEU A 94 6.41 -11.13 -12.84
C LEU A 94 6.91 -12.58 -12.74
N LYS A 95 6.07 -13.51 -12.28
CA LYS A 95 6.41 -14.91 -12.01
C LYS A 95 7.61 -15.04 -11.06
N LEU A 96 7.73 -14.12 -10.09
CA LEU A 96 8.77 -14.12 -9.07
C LEU A 96 8.42 -15.07 -7.92
N THR A 97 9.44 -15.65 -7.32
CA THR A 97 9.31 -16.34 -6.02
C THR A 97 9.03 -15.33 -4.89
N TRP A 98 8.62 -15.81 -3.72
CA TRP A 98 8.40 -14.96 -2.54
C TRP A 98 9.63 -14.15 -2.10
N SER A 99 10.84 -14.57 -2.50
CA SER A 99 12.11 -13.87 -2.27
C SER A 99 12.50 -12.91 -3.41
N ALA A 100 11.60 -12.67 -4.36
CA ALA A 100 11.80 -11.85 -5.55
C ALA A 100 12.92 -12.35 -6.49
N GLN A 101 13.13 -13.67 -6.57
CA GLN A 101 14.06 -14.30 -7.51
C GLN A 101 13.33 -14.84 -8.75
N GLU A 102 14.01 -14.81 -9.90
CA GLU A 102 13.58 -15.47 -11.14
C GLU A 102 13.87 -16.99 -11.09
N GLY A 103 13.12 -17.78 -11.84
CA GLY A 103 13.48 -19.19 -12.11
C GLY A 103 12.97 -20.22 -11.11
N GLY A 104 12.06 -19.87 -10.20
CA GLY A 104 11.26 -20.87 -9.49
C GLY A 104 10.35 -21.63 -10.46
N ASN A 105 10.10 -22.92 -10.21
CA ASN A 105 9.07 -23.67 -10.95
C ASN A 105 7.75 -22.87 -10.96
N ALA A 106 6.92 -22.99 -12.00
CA ALA A 106 5.64 -22.28 -12.09
C ALA A 106 4.74 -22.50 -10.83
N ALA A 107 4.89 -23.67 -10.19
CA ALA A 107 4.24 -23.99 -8.91
C ALA A 107 4.72 -23.14 -7.71
N GLN A 108 5.96 -22.64 -7.75
CA GLN A 108 6.52 -21.77 -6.71
C GLN A 108 6.02 -20.33 -6.85
N ALA A 109 5.80 -19.85 -8.08
CA ALA A 109 5.21 -18.54 -8.35
C ALA A 109 3.74 -18.43 -7.90
N SER A 110 2.95 -19.51 -8.02
CA SER A 110 1.56 -19.53 -7.53
C SER A 110 1.48 -19.52 -6.00
N SER A 111 2.52 -20.00 -5.33
CA SER A 111 2.62 -19.95 -3.86
C SER A 111 3.05 -18.57 -3.34
N THR A 112 3.69 -17.74 -4.17
CA THR A 112 4.18 -16.40 -3.79
C THR A 112 3.07 -15.53 -3.20
N PHE A 113 1.92 -15.45 -3.86
CA PHE A 113 0.80 -14.63 -3.40
C PHE A 113 0.33 -15.05 -2.00
N ARG A 114 0.14 -16.35 -1.79
CA ARG A 114 -0.35 -16.91 -0.51
C ARG A 114 0.64 -16.69 0.63
N ILE A 115 1.94 -16.89 0.36
CA ILE A 115 3.00 -16.69 1.35
C ILE A 115 3.05 -15.22 1.78
N LEU A 116 3.07 -14.27 0.82
CA LEU A 116 3.12 -12.85 1.13
C LEU A 116 1.86 -12.35 1.84
N ALA A 117 0.68 -12.82 1.44
CA ALA A 117 -0.58 -12.52 2.12
C ALA A 117 -0.55 -13.01 3.58
N PHE A 118 -0.08 -14.24 3.81
CA PHE A 118 0.06 -14.78 5.17
C PHE A 118 1.06 -14.00 6.01
N LEU A 119 2.25 -13.67 5.47
CA LEU A 119 3.25 -12.86 6.15
C LEU A 119 2.71 -11.48 6.53
N TRP A 120 1.89 -10.88 5.67
CA TRP A 120 1.29 -9.57 5.93
C TRP A 120 0.22 -9.65 7.03
N ILE A 121 -0.68 -10.63 6.97
CA ILE A 121 -1.70 -10.85 8.02
C ILE A 121 -1.02 -11.11 9.36
N ALA A 122 0.04 -11.93 9.39
CA ALA A 122 0.82 -12.20 10.60
C ALA A 122 1.46 -10.92 11.16
N PHE A 123 2.04 -10.08 10.29
CA PHE A 123 2.61 -8.79 10.69
C PHE A 123 1.57 -7.84 11.29
N ILE A 124 0.40 -7.70 10.66
CA ILE A 124 -0.71 -6.90 11.21
C ILE A 124 -1.17 -7.45 12.56
N GLY A 125 -1.32 -8.77 12.68
CA GLY A 125 -1.66 -9.42 13.94
C GLY A 125 -0.65 -9.11 15.05
N LEU A 126 0.66 -9.18 14.75
CA LEU A 126 1.73 -8.84 15.69
C LEU A 126 1.68 -7.36 16.13
N GLN A 127 1.41 -6.44 15.21
CA GLN A 127 1.25 -5.01 15.52
C GLN A 127 0.06 -4.78 16.45
N VAL A 128 -1.08 -5.42 16.19
CA VAL A 128 -2.27 -5.33 17.07
C VAL A 128 -1.96 -5.87 18.46
N ILE A 129 -1.33 -7.04 18.55
CA ILE A 129 -0.91 -7.63 19.84
C ILE A 129 0.02 -6.68 20.59
N GLN A 130 0.99 -6.07 19.89
CA GLN A 130 1.91 -5.10 20.47
C GLN A 130 1.19 -3.88 21.04
N GLN A 131 0.21 -3.33 20.33
CA GLN A 131 -0.59 -2.20 20.82
C GLN A 131 -1.39 -2.58 22.07
N VAL A 132 -2.02 -3.75 22.07
CA VAL A 132 -2.74 -4.26 23.24
C VAL A 132 -1.82 -4.45 24.43
N LEU A 133 -0.66 -5.08 24.26
CA LEU A 133 0.31 -5.29 25.34
C LEU A 133 0.86 -3.98 25.91
N LYS A 134 1.10 -2.96 25.06
CA LYS A 134 1.49 -1.62 25.51
C LYS A 134 0.42 -0.99 26.39
N VAL A 135 -0.84 -1.02 25.95
CA VAL A 135 -1.98 -0.50 26.73
C VAL A 135 -2.12 -1.23 28.06
N LEU A 136 -2.03 -2.56 28.07
CA LEU A 136 -2.08 -3.35 29.30
C LEU A 136 -0.92 -3.03 30.25
N SER A 137 0.30 -2.86 29.72
CA SER A 137 1.47 -2.49 30.51
C SER A 137 1.31 -1.11 31.16
N LEU A 138 0.76 -0.13 30.41
CA LEU A 138 0.48 1.21 30.92
C LEU A 138 -0.60 1.20 32.01
N ASN A 139 -1.68 0.45 31.80
CA ASN A 139 -2.77 0.34 32.79
C ASN A 139 -2.28 -0.27 34.11
N TYR A 140 -1.39 -1.27 34.03
CA TYR A 140 -0.78 -1.86 35.23
C TYR A 140 0.02 -0.84 36.05
N GLU A 141 0.85 -0.03 35.37
CA GLU A 141 1.68 0.98 36.02
C GLU A 141 0.82 2.06 36.70
N VAL A 142 -0.28 2.48 36.07
CA VAL A 142 -1.24 3.42 36.65
C VAL A 142 -1.93 2.84 37.89
N GLU A 143 -2.32 1.57 37.85
CA GLU A 143 -3.06 0.92 38.95
C GLU A 143 -2.17 0.65 40.18
N HIS A 144 -0.92 0.21 39.97
CA HIS A 144 -0.04 -0.22 41.05
C HIS A 144 0.98 0.84 41.49
N GLY A 145 1.19 1.90 40.69
CA GLY A 145 2.19 2.93 40.95
C GLY A 145 3.64 2.46 40.81
N GLU A 146 3.85 1.24 40.31
CA GLU A 146 5.16 0.61 40.14
C GLU A 146 5.39 0.23 38.67
N PRO A 147 6.62 0.36 38.14
CA PRO A 147 6.90 0.08 36.74
C PRO A 147 6.72 -1.41 36.41
N ASN A 148 5.99 -1.71 35.33
CA ASN A 148 5.82 -3.08 34.83
C ASN A 148 7.05 -3.54 34.02
N VAL A 149 8.15 -3.87 34.71
CA VAL A 149 9.41 -4.29 34.06
C VAL A 149 9.20 -5.50 33.14
N THR A 150 8.39 -6.48 33.57
CA THR A 150 8.07 -7.66 32.76
C THR A 150 7.32 -7.31 31.48
N GLY A 151 6.30 -6.43 31.58
CA GLY A 151 5.56 -5.92 30.43
C GLY A 151 6.45 -5.15 29.44
N ALA A 152 7.31 -4.28 29.96
CA ALA A 152 8.27 -3.51 29.15
C ALA A 152 9.24 -4.42 28.38
N PHE A 153 9.76 -5.48 29.02
CA PHE A 153 10.64 -6.45 28.38
C PHE A 153 9.92 -7.24 27.28
N MET A 154 8.67 -7.68 27.52
CA MET A 154 7.86 -8.36 26.51
C MET A 154 7.57 -7.46 25.29
N VAL A 155 7.23 -6.19 25.52
CA VAL A 155 7.04 -5.20 24.44
C VAL A 155 8.34 -4.99 23.66
N LEU A 156 9.50 -4.93 24.33
CA LEU A 156 10.80 -4.81 23.66
C LEU A 156 11.09 -6.02 22.76
N LEU A 157 10.89 -7.24 23.24
CA LEU A 157 11.07 -8.45 22.42
C LEU A 157 10.14 -8.43 21.20
N LEU A 158 8.87 -8.05 21.39
CA LEU A 158 7.91 -7.96 20.30
C LEU A 158 8.29 -6.87 19.28
N ASN A 159 8.83 -5.73 19.73
CA ASN A 159 9.37 -4.70 18.84
C ASN A 159 10.49 -5.23 17.94
N LEU A 160 11.38 -6.08 18.46
CA LEU A 160 12.45 -6.70 17.67
C LEU A 160 11.89 -7.64 16.61
N VAL A 161 10.86 -8.43 16.95
CA VAL A 161 10.18 -9.30 15.98
C VAL A 161 9.50 -8.48 14.89
N VAL A 162 8.74 -7.45 15.26
CA VAL A 162 8.07 -6.54 14.33
C VAL A 162 9.10 -5.84 13.42
N MET A 163 10.23 -5.38 13.96
CA MET A 163 11.33 -4.80 13.20
C MET A 163 11.91 -5.78 12.19
N ALA A 164 12.09 -7.06 12.57
CA ALA A 164 12.58 -8.09 11.65
C ALA A 164 11.60 -8.34 10.48
N PHE A 165 10.29 -8.35 10.74
CA PHE A 165 9.27 -8.40 9.67
C PHE A 165 9.32 -7.17 8.77
N SER A 166 9.45 -5.96 9.33
CA SER A 166 9.57 -4.73 8.54
C SER A 166 10.80 -4.76 7.63
N ILE A 167 11.94 -5.22 8.13
CA ILE A 167 13.17 -5.38 7.33
C ILE A 167 12.96 -6.43 6.23
N LEU A 168 12.30 -7.55 6.52
CA LEU A 168 11.97 -8.56 5.52
C LEU A 168 11.11 -7.98 4.38
N PHE A 169 10.04 -7.25 4.70
CA PHE A 169 9.19 -6.61 3.70
C PHE A 169 9.94 -5.54 2.89
N LEU A 170 10.80 -4.76 3.54
CA LEU A 170 11.67 -3.79 2.88
C LEU A 170 12.56 -4.51 1.85
N VAL A 171 13.27 -5.56 2.24
CA VAL A 171 14.17 -6.33 1.36
C VAL A 171 13.39 -6.93 0.18
N ILE A 172 12.24 -7.56 0.42
CA ILE A 172 11.41 -8.15 -0.65
C ILE A 172 10.97 -7.08 -1.65
N THR A 173 10.54 -5.91 -1.16
CA THR A 173 10.07 -4.82 -2.02
C THR A 173 11.22 -4.21 -2.81
N CYS A 174 12.39 -4.01 -2.19
CA CYS A 174 13.60 -3.53 -2.86
C CYS A 174 14.04 -4.48 -3.98
N ASN A 175 14.10 -5.79 -3.70
CA ASN A 175 14.49 -6.78 -4.70
C ASN A 175 13.49 -6.83 -5.85
N THR A 176 12.19 -6.73 -5.57
CA THR A 176 11.14 -6.69 -6.59
C THR A 176 11.30 -5.44 -7.48
N ARG A 177 11.55 -4.28 -6.87
CA ARG A 177 11.78 -3.03 -7.61
C ARG A 177 13.03 -3.11 -8.47
N ARG A 178 14.14 -3.60 -7.92
CA ARG A 178 15.38 -3.80 -8.64
C ARG A 178 15.17 -4.69 -9.86
N HIS A 179 14.49 -5.82 -9.70
CA HIS A 179 14.16 -6.71 -10.80
C HIS A 179 13.32 -6.02 -11.89
N ILE A 180 12.30 -5.25 -11.53
CA ILE A 180 11.51 -4.45 -12.50
C ILE A 180 12.42 -3.48 -13.24
N ARG A 181 13.31 -2.77 -12.55
CA ARG A 181 14.20 -1.80 -13.16
C ARG A 181 15.20 -2.43 -14.12
N GLU A 182 15.78 -3.57 -13.74
CA GLU A 182 16.64 -4.37 -14.62
C GLU A 182 15.85 -4.85 -15.86
N LYS A 183 14.64 -5.37 -15.66
CA LYS A 183 13.76 -5.87 -16.74
C LYS A 183 13.31 -4.81 -17.74
N TYR A 184 12.98 -3.61 -17.27
CA TYR A 184 12.51 -2.48 -18.09
C TYR A 184 13.59 -1.44 -18.39
N GLN A 185 14.87 -1.74 -18.09
CA GLN A 185 16.01 -0.86 -18.32
C GLN A 185 15.83 0.57 -17.73
N ILE A 186 15.26 0.67 -16.53
CA ILE A 186 15.00 1.95 -15.85
C ILE A 186 16.29 2.39 -15.11
N PRO A 187 16.99 3.44 -15.58
CA PRO A 187 18.24 3.87 -14.97
C PRO A 187 18.03 4.46 -13.57
N GLU A 188 19.06 4.38 -12.72
CA GLU A 188 19.09 5.13 -11.46
C GLU A 188 19.24 6.61 -11.76
N GLN A 189 18.41 7.43 -11.13
CA GLN A 189 18.52 8.88 -11.17
C GLN A 189 19.26 9.41 -9.94
N GLN A 190 19.04 8.81 -8.77
CA GLN A 190 19.51 9.35 -7.49
C GLN A 190 19.93 8.21 -6.56
N CYS A 191 21.08 8.34 -5.87
CA CYS A 191 21.62 7.29 -4.98
C CYS A 191 22.07 6.03 -5.74
N HIS A 192 23.24 6.10 -6.40
CA HIS A 192 23.82 4.98 -7.14
C HIS A 192 23.96 3.72 -6.25
N GLY A 193 23.22 2.67 -6.59
CA GLY A 193 23.15 1.38 -5.89
C GLY A 193 22.18 1.32 -4.71
N CYS A 194 21.51 2.41 -4.34
CA CYS A 194 20.64 2.51 -3.17
C CYS A 194 19.26 3.12 -3.43
N GLU A 195 18.98 3.61 -4.64
CA GLU A 195 17.72 4.27 -4.99
C GLU A 195 16.50 3.45 -4.57
N ASP A 196 16.53 2.14 -4.85
CA ASP A 196 15.40 1.26 -4.57
C ASP A 196 15.12 1.10 -3.07
N CYS A 197 16.17 1.04 -2.27
CA CYS A 197 16.06 1.00 -0.80
C CYS A 197 15.51 2.31 -0.25
N CYS A 198 15.99 3.45 -0.76
CA CYS A 198 15.52 4.76 -0.33
C CYS A 198 14.05 4.97 -0.71
N CYS A 199 13.66 4.75 -1.97
CA CYS A 199 12.28 4.91 -2.41
C CYS A 199 11.33 3.99 -1.62
N THR A 200 11.72 2.73 -1.43
CA THR A 200 10.90 1.76 -0.70
C THR A 200 10.76 2.13 0.77
N TYR A 201 11.83 2.57 1.44
CA TYR A 201 11.80 2.91 2.86
C TYR A 201 10.97 4.19 3.11
N TRP A 202 11.17 5.23 2.29
CA TRP A 202 10.54 6.54 2.51
C TRP A 202 9.11 6.64 1.96
N CYS A 203 8.78 5.95 0.86
CA CYS A 203 7.40 5.87 0.37
C CYS A 203 7.08 4.49 -0.23
N THR A 204 6.93 3.48 0.63
CA THR A 204 6.62 2.10 0.21
C THR A 204 5.38 2.01 -0.67
N CYS A 205 4.30 2.73 -0.33
CA CYS A 205 3.05 2.70 -1.10
C CYS A 205 3.22 3.31 -2.51
N CYS A 206 3.98 4.41 -2.65
CA CYS A 206 4.32 5.01 -3.94
C CYS A 206 5.09 4.02 -4.81
N THR A 207 6.13 3.41 -4.23
CA THR A 207 6.98 2.43 -4.91
C THR A 207 6.16 1.24 -5.41
N ILE A 208 5.32 0.65 -4.57
CA ILE A 208 4.48 -0.50 -4.97
C ILE A 208 3.46 -0.08 -6.05
N SER A 209 2.83 1.08 -5.91
CA SER A 209 1.88 1.59 -6.90
C SER A 209 2.55 1.82 -8.27
N GLN A 210 3.75 2.38 -8.28
CA GLN A 210 4.54 2.56 -9.51
C GLN A 210 4.87 1.21 -10.15
N MET A 211 5.35 0.25 -9.36
CA MET A 211 5.63 -1.11 -9.85
C MET A 211 4.36 -1.78 -10.42
N ALA A 212 3.21 -1.58 -9.79
CA ALA A 212 1.95 -2.11 -10.27
C ALA A 212 1.53 -1.50 -11.62
N ARG A 213 1.74 -0.20 -11.83
CA ARG A 213 1.46 0.48 -13.11
C ARG A 213 2.39 0.02 -14.23
N HIS A 214 3.67 -0.24 -13.95
CA HIS A 214 4.60 -0.75 -14.96
C HIS A 214 4.32 -2.20 -15.38
N THR A 215 3.75 -3.00 -14.48
CA THR A 215 3.53 -4.43 -14.71
C THR A 215 2.11 -4.79 -15.15
N GLY A 216 1.18 -3.83 -15.16
CA GLY A 216 -0.22 -4.04 -15.54
C GLY A 216 -0.63 -3.16 -16.72
N ASP A 217 -1.39 -3.73 -17.65
CA ASP A 217 -2.02 -2.98 -18.74
C ASP A 217 -3.38 -2.42 -18.31
N TYR A 218 -3.35 -1.36 -17.50
CA TYR A 218 -4.57 -0.73 -16.99
C TYR A 218 -5.31 0.13 -18.01
N ALA A 219 -4.76 0.33 -19.22
CA ALA A 219 -5.43 1.05 -20.29
C ALA A 219 -6.53 0.19 -20.94
N ASN A 220 -6.24 -1.10 -21.13
CA ASN A 220 -7.17 -2.03 -21.77
C ASN A 220 -7.90 -2.94 -20.78
N HIS A 221 -7.35 -3.13 -19.58
CA HIS A 221 -7.87 -4.08 -18.60
C HIS A 221 -8.16 -3.39 -17.26
N GLY A 222 -9.40 -3.53 -16.77
CA GLY A 222 -9.74 -3.10 -15.42
C GLY A 222 -8.98 -3.91 -14.36
N SER A 223 -8.62 -3.30 -13.23
CA SER A 223 -7.94 -4.00 -12.13
C SER A 223 -8.88 -4.98 -11.40
N ARG A 224 -8.32 -6.03 -10.79
CA ARG A 224 -9.04 -7.00 -9.94
C ARG A 224 -8.23 -7.39 -8.72
N TRP A 225 -8.65 -6.99 -7.52
CA TRP A 225 -7.91 -7.31 -6.31
C TRP A 225 -7.80 -8.79 -5.99
N CYS A 226 -8.94 -9.48 -5.93
CA CYS A 226 -9.00 -10.86 -5.45
C CYS A 226 -8.55 -11.86 -6.52
N SER A 227 -7.68 -11.43 -7.44
CA SER A 227 -6.96 -12.33 -8.34
C SER A 227 -5.48 -12.34 -7.95
N GLU A 228 -4.83 -13.47 -8.20
CA GLU A 228 -3.41 -13.65 -7.90
C GLU A 228 -2.54 -12.61 -8.61
N THR A 229 -2.99 -12.10 -9.76
CA THR A 229 -2.27 -11.12 -10.58
C THR A 229 -2.83 -9.72 -10.49
N GLY A 230 -3.93 -9.41 -9.79
CA GLY A 230 -4.48 -8.06 -9.86
C GLY A 230 -5.18 -7.70 -11.20
N LEU A 231 -5.29 -8.65 -12.15
CA LEU A 231 -5.81 -8.47 -13.51
C LEU A 231 -6.95 -9.47 -13.81
N PRO A 232 -7.81 -9.22 -14.82
CA PRO A 232 -8.86 -10.15 -15.23
C PRO A 232 -8.28 -11.37 -15.96
N PRO A 233 -8.95 -12.54 -15.92
CA PRO A 233 -8.46 -13.77 -16.56
C PRO A 233 -8.15 -13.64 -18.06
N SER A 234 -8.84 -12.73 -18.75
CA SER A 234 -8.60 -12.45 -20.17
C SER A 234 -7.23 -11.81 -20.45
N ALA A 235 -6.68 -11.06 -19.50
CA ALA A 235 -5.39 -10.38 -19.65
C ALA A 235 -4.19 -11.34 -19.48
N SER A 236 -4.35 -12.39 -18.68
CA SER A 236 -3.28 -13.36 -18.42
C SER A 236 -2.92 -14.20 -19.65
N SER A 237 -3.89 -14.51 -20.52
CA SER A 237 -3.64 -15.32 -21.72
C SER A 237 -2.83 -14.58 -22.79
N GLU A 238 -2.97 -13.26 -22.90
CA GLU A 238 -2.23 -12.46 -23.89
C GLU A 238 -0.78 -12.22 -23.48
N THR A 239 -0.52 -12.11 -22.17
CA THR A 239 0.84 -11.88 -21.65
C THR A 239 1.76 -13.06 -21.97
N GLU A 240 1.26 -14.31 -21.91
CA GLU A 240 2.05 -15.49 -22.27
C GLU A 240 2.40 -15.55 -23.76
N LEU A 241 1.50 -15.07 -24.62
CA LEU A 241 1.69 -15.03 -26.07
C LEU A 241 2.74 -13.99 -26.50
N SER A 242 2.89 -12.89 -25.74
CA SER A 242 3.92 -11.88 -26.03
C SER A 242 5.31 -12.30 -25.55
N THR A 243 5.42 -13.11 -24.49
CA THR A 243 6.73 -13.59 -23.99
C THR A 243 7.33 -14.74 -24.80
N SER A 244 6.58 -15.35 -25.72
CA SER A 244 7.06 -16.44 -26.56
C SER A 244 7.74 -15.99 -27.85
N VAL A 245 7.95 -14.69 -28.08
CA VAL A 245 8.80 -14.25 -29.19
C VAL A 245 10.25 -14.51 -28.79
N PRO A 246 10.95 -15.48 -29.41
CA PRO A 246 12.35 -15.71 -29.09
C PRO A 246 13.14 -14.45 -29.49
N SER A 247 13.97 -13.96 -28.57
CA SER A 247 15.02 -12.98 -28.91
C SER A 247 15.86 -13.58 -30.03
N ILE A 248 15.64 -13.09 -31.25
CA ILE A 248 16.52 -13.36 -32.38
C ILE A 248 17.80 -12.59 -32.07
N VAL A 249 18.81 -13.31 -31.57
CA VAL A 249 20.21 -12.89 -31.55
C VAL A 249 20.95 -13.75 -32.55
#